data_AF-A0A1Q6ZMZ2-F1
#
_entry.id   AF-A0A1Q6ZMZ2-F1
#
_cell.length_a   1.000
_cell.length_b   1.000
_cell.length_c   1.000
_cell.angle_alpha   90.00
_cell.angle_beta   90.00
_cell.angle_gamma   90.00
#
_symmetry.space_group_name_H-M   'P 1'
#
loop_
_entity.id
_entity.type
_entity.pdbx_description
1 polymer ?
#
loop_
_entity_poly.entity_id
_entity_poly.type
_entity_poly.pdbx_seq_one_letter_code
_entity_poly.pdbx_strand_id
1 'polypeptide(L)'
;MTPSGLVRAVAAGSSTIRATSEGKTGTAAVTVTASGGGSAPFGHVFVVTEENHDYASVIGSSAMPYLNSLAQQYGLATQYYANTHPSIGNYFMLTTGQIITNNDSYSTIVTVDNVVRRLLAGGKTWKSYAEDLPAVGYTGGDVGNYARKHNVFALLSDVVNDSMQRSNLVPFTVFATDLANGTLPDFSNIVPNLCNDAHDCSLSTADTWLGNNIAPLLTSPTFQRDGLLIILFDEAGSDNTNGGGRIAWVVISSRTKTGYQSTTLYQHESTLRLILEALGLTQLPGAAATAPGMGEFFTP
;
A
#
# COMPACT_ATOMS: atom_id res chain seq x y z
N MET A 1 -27.35 22.72 -39.49
CA MET A 1 -27.15 21.31 -39.09
C MET A 1 -25.85 21.26 -38.30
N THR A 2 -25.87 20.95 -37.01
CA THR A 2 -24.64 20.70 -36.25
C THR A 2 -24.11 19.33 -36.66
N PRO A 3 -22.92 19.21 -37.28
CA PRO A 3 -22.36 17.91 -37.59
C PRO A 3 -21.86 17.29 -36.28
N SER A 4 -22.65 16.39 -35.69
CA SER A 4 -22.19 15.54 -34.59
C SER A 4 -21.58 14.27 -35.17
N GLY A 5 -20.25 14.16 -35.14
CA GLY A 5 -19.54 12.92 -35.45
C GLY A 5 -19.41 12.06 -34.19
N LEU A 6 -20.11 10.93 -34.16
CA LEU A 6 -19.90 9.91 -33.11
C LEU A 6 -18.60 9.15 -33.42
N VAL A 7 -17.64 9.19 -32.49
CA VAL A 7 -16.43 8.38 -32.53
C VAL A 7 -16.58 7.22 -31.55
N ARG A 8 -16.27 6.00 -32.00
CA ARG A 8 -16.22 4.81 -31.14
C ARG A 8 -14.77 4.42 -30.91
N ALA A 9 -14.38 4.27 -29.65
CA ALA A 9 -13.08 3.70 -29.28
C ALA A 9 -13.07 2.19 -29.54
N VAL A 10 -11.97 1.68 -30.10
CA VAL A 10 -11.80 0.24 -30.44
C VAL A 10 -10.66 -0.39 -29.64
N ALA A 11 -9.69 0.41 -29.19
CA ALA A 11 -8.55 -0.01 -28.38
C ALA A 11 -8.04 1.15 -27.50
N ALA A 12 -7.18 0.82 -26.53
CA ALA A 12 -6.51 1.81 -25.70
C ALA A 12 -5.49 2.62 -26.51
N GLY A 13 -5.31 3.88 -26.11
CA GLY A 13 -4.37 4.81 -26.73
C GLY A 13 -4.91 6.23 -26.75
N SER A 14 -4.06 7.14 -27.23
CA SER A 14 -4.40 8.55 -27.41
C SER A 14 -4.71 8.82 -28.86
N SER A 15 -5.80 9.55 -29.11
CA SER A 15 -6.14 10.05 -30.43
C SER A 15 -6.42 11.54 -30.36
N THR A 16 -6.04 12.28 -31.41
CA THR A 16 -6.37 13.70 -31.54
C THR A 16 -7.54 13.83 -32.49
N ILE A 17 -8.68 14.28 -31.96
CA ILE A 17 -9.84 14.62 -32.77
C ILE A 17 -9.63 16.04 -33.30
N ARG A 18 -9.74 16.21 -34.61
CA ARG A 18 -9.68 17.49 -35.30
C ARG A 18 -11.05 17.82 -35.88
N ALA A 19 -11.56 19.01 -35.57
CA ALA A 19 -12.77 19.54 -36.18
C ALA A 19 -12.45 20.82 -36.96
N THR A 20 -13.03 20.96 -38.16
CA THR A 20 -12.88 22.16 -38.99
C THR A 20 -14.26 22.68 -39.39
N SER A 21 -14.50 23.97 -39.18
CA SER A 21 -15.71 24.68 -39.61
C SER A 21 -15.32 26.05 -40.14
N GLU A 22 -15.81 26.42 -41.32
CA GLU A 22 -15.63 27.76 -41.91
C GLU A 22 -14.15 28.23 -41.91
N GLY A 23 -13.22 27.32 -42.18
CA GLY A 23 -11.77 27.61 -42.22
C GLY A 23 -11.08 27.68 -40.84
N LYS A 24 -11.81 27.54 -39.73
CA LYS A 24 -11.24 27.44 -38.38
C LYS A 24 -11.08 25.98 -37.97
N THR A 25 -9.94 25.66 -37.37
CA THR A 25 -9.62 24.30 -36.89
C THR A 25 -9.45 24.30 -35.36
N GLY A 26 -10.06 23.32 -34.70
CA GLY A 26 -9.78 23.00 -33.28
C GLY A 26 -9.37 21.53 -33.14
N THR A 27 -8.53 21.25 -32.14
CA THR A 27 -8.11 19.88 -31.80
C THR A 27 -8.37 19.59 -30.32
N ALA A 28 -8.77 18.37 -30.01
CA ALA A 28 -8.89 17.85 -28.65
C ALA A 28 -8.25 16.46 -28.58
N ALA A 29 -7.46 16.21 -27.54
CA ALA A 29 -6.94 14.89 -27.27
C ALA A 29 -8.00 14.07 -26.52
N VAL A 30 -8.20 12.82 -26.94
CA VAL A 30 -8.98 11.82 -26.21
C VAL A 30 -8.06 10.64 -25.94
N THR A 31 -7.88 10.34 -24.66
CA THR A 31 -7.12 9.17 -24.20
C THR A 31 -8.10 8.12 -23.73
N VAL A 32 -8.08 6.96 -24.38
CA VAL A 32 -8.79 5.77 -23.93
C VAL A 32 -7.77 4.93 -23.18
N THR A 33 -7.88 4.86 -21.87
CA THR A 33 -7.17 3.86 -21.10
C THR A 33 -7.86 2.52 -21.30
N ALA A 34 -7.09 1.46 -21.55
CA ALA A 34 -7.61 0.13 -21.33
C ALA A 34 -8.07 0.09 -19.88
N SER A 35 -9.33 -0.27 -19.61
CA SER A 35 -9.57 -1.01 -18.38
C SER A 35 -8.64 -2.21 -18.53
N GLY A 36 -7.58 -2.29 -17.72
CA GLY A 36 -6.73 -3.47 -17.70
C GLY A 36 -7.69 -4.65 -17.70
N GLY A 37 -7.58 -5.54 -18.69
CA GLY A 37 -8.35 -6.78 -18.70
C GLY A 37 -8.00 -7.45 -17.39
N GLY A 38 -8.88 -7.26 -16.40
CA GLY A 38 -8.45 -7.34 -15.02
C GLY A 38 -8.24 -8.80 -14.74
N SER A 39 -6.98 -9.21 -14.55
CA SER A 39 -6.66 -10.34 -13.70
C SER A 39 -7.67 -10.32 -12.54
N ALA A 40 -8.31 -11.45 -12.25
CA ALA A 40 -9.31 -11.55 -11.19
C ALA A 40 -8.81 -10.83 -9.92
N PRO A 41 -9.65 -10.16 -9.12
CA PRO A 41 -9.19 -9.54 -7.90
C PRO A 41 -8.36 -10.51 -7.04
N PHE A 42 -7.38 -9.98 -6.32
CA PHE A 42 -6.66 -10.73 -5.31
C PHE A 42 -7.63 -11.12 -4.20
N GLY A 43 -7.43 -12.30 -3.63
CA GLY A 43 -8.22 -12.77 -2.49
C GLY A 43 -7.76 -12.10 -1.20
N HIS A 44 -6.45 -11.83 -1.09
CA HIS A 44 -5.84 -11.23 0.10
C HIS A 44 -4.71 -10.26 -0.29
N VAL A 45 -4.70 -9.08 0.31
CA VAL A 45 -3.64 -8.07 0.19
C VAL A 45 -3.03 -7.82 1.57
N PHE A 46 -1.71 -7.92 1.65
CA PHE A 46 -0.91 -7.72 2.85
C PHE A 46 0.05 -6.55 2.65
N VAL A 47 0.18 -5.69 3.65
CA VAL A 47 1.15 -4.59 3.66
C VAL A 47 1.96 -4.69 4.94
N VAL A 48 3.29 -4.72 4.81
CA VAL A 48 4.23 -4.58 5.92
C VAL A 48 4.98 -3.27 5.70
N THR A 49 4.92 -2.38 6.69
CA THR A 49 5.66 -1.11 6.66
C THR A 49 6.84 -1.19 7.64
N GLU A 50 8.04 -1.03 7.10
CA GLU A 50 9.31 -0.83 7.82
C GLU A 50 9.62 0.68 7.90
N GLU A 51 10.66 1.09 8.63
CA GLU A 51 10.85 2.50 9.02
C GLU A 51 12.20 3.09 8.59
N ASN A 52 12.23 4.38 8.23
CA ASN A 52 13.40 5.28 8.31
C ASN A 52 14.71 4.88 7.62
N HIS A 53 14.67 4.25 6.44
CA HIS A 53 15.89 3.91 5.69
C HIS A 53 15.85 4.36 4.24
N ASP A 54 16.94 5.02 3.81
CA ASP A 54 17.15 5.36 2.41
C ASP A 54 17.14 4.09 1.54
N TYR A 55 16.61 4.17 0.32
CA TYR A 55 16.60 3.07 -0.65
C TYR A 55 17.96 2.37 -0.79
N ALA A 56 19.04 3.15 -0.84
CA ALA A 56 20.40 2.64 -1.03
C ALA A 56 20.98 1.93 0.20
N SER A 57 20.41 2.15 1.38
CA SER A 57 20.76 1.44 2.62
C SER A 57 20.12 0.06 2.70
N VAL A 58 18.99 -0.13 2.00
CA VAL A 58 18.17 -1.36 2.00
C VAL A 58 18.46 -2.23 0.77
N ILE A 59 18.25 -1.69 -0.43
CA ILE A 59 18.34 -2.47 -1.67
C ILE A 59 19.82 -2.67 -2.06
N GLY A 60 20.21 -3.93 -2.23
CA GLY A 60 21.60 -4.36 -2.44
C GLY A 60 22.38 -4.56 -1.13
N SER A 61 21.78 -4.30 0.03
CA SER A 61 22.43 -4.42 1.33
C SER A 61 22.53 -5.86 1.80
N SER A 62 23.72 -6.26 2.28
CA SER A 62 23.91 -7.56 2.93
C SER A 62 23.27 -7.64 4.32
N ALA A 63 22.76 -6.53 4.85
CA ALA A 63 22.02 -6.51 6.10
C ALA A 63 20.57 -6.99 5.93
N MET A 64 20.02 -6.97 4.71
CA MET A 64 18.67 -7.45 4.43
C MET A 64 18.61 -8.53 3.34
N PRO A 65 19.28 -9.68 3.52
CA PRO A 65 19.32 -10.73 2.50
C PRO A 65 17.94 -11.30 2.15
N TYR A 66 17.02 -11.42 3.10
CA TYR A 66 15.68 -11.96 2.84
C TYR A 66 14.86 -11.01 1.95
N LEU A 67 14.72 -9.73 2.33
CA LEU A 67 13.99 -8.74 1.53
C LEU A 67 14.61 -8.59 0.13
N ASN A 68 15.94 -8.56 0.03
CA ASN A 68 16.63 -8.45 -1.25
C ASN A 68 16.43 -9.70 -2.13
N SER A 69 16.30 -10.89 -1.55
CA SER A 69 15.95 -12.09 -2.31
C SER A 69 14.55 -11.98 -2.92
N LEU A 70 13.58 -11.42 -2.18
CA LEU A 70 12.24 -11.15 -2.69
C LEU A 70 12.26 -10.11 -3.80
N ALA A 71 13.02 -9.03 -3.64
CA ALA A 71 13.16 -7.98 -4.65
C ALA A 71 13.78 -8.49 -5.96
N GLN A 72 14.72 -9.44 -5.88
CA GLN A 72 15.31 -10.09 -7.06
C GLN A 72 14.35 -11.08 -7.73
N GLN A 73 13.51 -11.77 -6.95
CA GLN A 73 12.60 -12.79 -7.45
C GLN A 73 11.30 -12.20 -8.03
N TYR A 74 10.78 -11.14 -7.43
CA TYR A 74 9.46 -10.58 -7.74
C TYR A 74 9.56 -9.16 -8.30
N GLY A 75 8.80 -8.21 -7.76
CA GLY A 75 8.71 -6.85 -8.25
C GLY A 75 9.38 -5.85 -7.33
N LEU A 76 10.13 -4.89 -7.90
CA LEU A 76 10.77 -3.79 -7.19
C LEU A 76 10.42 -2.45 -7.87
N ALA A 77 9.88 -1.50 -7.10
CA ALA A 77 9.73 -0.13 -7.58
C ALA A 77 11.01 0.63 -7.29
N THR A 78 11.84 0.83 -8.32
CA THR A 78 13.13 1.50 -8.13
C THR A 78 12.96 2.98 -7.86
N GLN A 79 11.88 3.62 -8.33
CA GLN A 79 11.62 5.06 -8.17
C GLN A 79 10.44 5.31 -7.22
N TYR A 80 10.39 4.62 -6.08
CA TYR A 80 9.40 4.87 -5.03
C TYR A 80 9.91 5.87 -4.01
N TYR A 81 9.07 6.86 -3.67
CA TYR A 81 9.41 7.94 -2.74
C TYR A 81 8.34 8.10 -1.67
N ALA A 82 8.76 8.33 -0.43
CA ALA A 82 7.86 8.73 0.64
C ALA A 82 7.37 10.16 0.41
N ASN A 83 6.21 10.49 1.00
CA ASN A 83 5.53 11.75 0.75
C ASN A 83 6.04 12.87 1.64
N THR A 84 6.48 12.56 2.86
CA THR A 84 6.77 13.58 3.87
C THR A 84 7.66 13.08 4.99
N HIS A 85 7.99 13.99 5.90
CA HIS A 85 8.57 13.73 7.21
C HIS A 85 7.75 14.46 8.29
N PRO A 86 7.58 13.89 9.50
CA PRO A 86 8.00 12.56 9.95
C PRO A 86 6.96 11.46 9.62
N SER A 87 7.28 10.21 9.99
CA SER A 87 6.56 8.95 9.71
C SER A 87 5.03 9.03 9.67
N ILE A 88 4.39 9.63 10.68
CA ILE A 88 2.92 9.56 10.82
C ILE A 88 2.16 10.09 9.60
N GLY A 89 2.74 11.07 8.87
CA GLY A 89 2.16 11.60 7.65
C GLY A 89 2.10 10.55 6.53
N ASN A 90 3.13 9.71 6.42
CA ASN A 90 3.22 8.62 5.45
C ASN A 90 2.22 7.49 5.77
N TYR A 91 2.03 7.14 7.05
CA TYR A 91 0.97 6.19 7.45
C TYR A 91 -0.44 6.71 7.14
N PHE A 92 -0.69 8.01 7.33
CA PHE A 92 -1.95 8.61 6.90
C PHE A 92 -2.08 8.64 5.37
N MET A 93 -0.99 8.80 4.64
CA MET A 93 -1.01 8.66 3.18
C MET A 93 -1.40 7.25 2.74
N LEU A 94 -0.80 6.22 3.36
CA LEU A 94 -1.09 4.81 3.08
C LEU A 94 -2.53 4.39 3.44
N THR A 95 -3.24 5.16 4.26
CA THR A 95 -4.58 4.79 4.76
C THR A 95 -5.70 5.74 4.30
N THR A 96 -5.40 7.00 4.03
CA THR A 96 -6.39 8.04 3.71
C THR A 96 -6.15 8.74 2.38
N GLY A 97 -4.98 8.53 1.76
CA GLY A 97 -4.57 9.29 0.59
C GLY A 97 -4.27 10.76 0.91
N GLN A 98 -4.06 11.12 2.18
CA GLN A 98 -3.81 12.49 2.63
C GLN A 98 -2.73 12.55 3.73
N ILE A 99 -1.90 13.59 3.72
CA ILE A 99 -1.06 13.94 4.87
C ILE A 99 -1.94 14.69 5.87
N ILE A 100 -2.49 13.98 6.86
CA ILE A 100 -3.37 14.58 7.88
C ILE A 100 -2.57 15.43 8.87
N THR A 101 -1.35 15.01 9.19
CA THR A 101 -0.48 15.63 10.18
C THR A 101 0.95 15.13 9.99
N ASN A 102 1.91 15.95 10.39
CA ASN A 102 3.34 15.62 10.52
C ASN A 102 3.79 15.75 11.99
N ASN A 103 2.85 15.60 12.92
CA ASN A 103 3.13 15.60 14.35
C ASN A 103 2.97 14.17 14.88
N ASP A 104 4.07 13.50 15.20
CA ASP A 104 4.07 12.12 15.73
C ASP A 104 3.30 11.97 17.04
N SER A 105 3.11 13.06 17.80
CA SER A 105 2.28 13.06 19.02
C SER A 105 0.78 13.21 18.74
N TYR A 106 0.36 13.21 17.47
CA TYR A 106 -1.04 13.37 17.11
C TYR A 106 -1.89 12.22 17.67
N SER A 107 -3.04 12.59 18.24
CA SER A 107 -3.94 11.68 18.95
C SER A 107 -5.41 11.95 18.67
N THR A 108 -5.70 12.83 17.70
CA THR A 108 -7.07 13.21 17.36
C THR A 108 -7.70 12.16 16.45
N ILE A 109 -8.96 11.85 16.70
CA ILE A 109 -9.74 10.98 15.83
C ILE A 109 -10.01 11.67 14.49
N VAL A 110 -9.60 11.01 13.41
CA VAL A 110 -9.67 11.51 12.04
C VAL A 110 -10.96 11.05 11.37
N THR A 111 -11.73 12.00 10.86
CA THR A 111 -13.00 11.76 10.16
C THR A 111 -12.89 12.18 8.70
N VAL A 112 -12.11 11.42 7.93
CA VAL A 112 -11.95 11.60 6.48
C VAL A 112 -12.27 10.30 5.76
N ASP A 113 -12.36 10.33 4.44
CA ASP A 113 -12.42 9.12 3.62
C ASP A 113 -11.12 8.33 3.68
N ASN A 114 -11.21 7.01 3.83
CA ASN A 114 -10.07 6.16 4.13
C ASN A 114 -10.31 4.70 3.70
N VAL A 115 -9.23 3.93 3.73
CA VAL A 115 -9.15 2.53 3.33
C VAL A 115 -10.20 1.65 4.01
N VAL A 116 -10.46 1.83 5.32
CA VAL A 116 -11.46 1.03 6.05
C VAL A 116 -12.85 1.29 5.50
N ARG A 117 -13.22 2.55 5.29
CA ARG A 117 -14.52 2.90 4.71
C ARG A 117 -14.69 2.29 3.31
N ARG A 118 -13.64 2.28 2.49
CA ARG A 118 -13.67 1.71 1.14
C ARG A 118 -13.76 0.18 1.15
N LEU A 119 -13.04 -0.48 2.05
CA LEU A 119 -13.13 -1.93 2.25
C LEU A 119 -14.55 -2.34 2.67
N LEU A 120 -15.12 -1.68 3.68
CA LEU A 120 -16.47 -1.99 4.16
C LEU A 120 -17.54 -1.76 3.09
N ALA A 121 -17.45 -0.66 2.33
CA ALA A 121 -18.36 -0.39 1.23
C ALA A 121 -18.29 -1.45 0.12
N GLY A 122 -17.13 -2.08 -0.07
CA GLY A 122 -16.93 -3.18 -1.00
C GLY A 122 -17.20 -4.57 -0.43
N GLY A 123 -17.70 -4.68 0.81
CA GLY A 123 -17.93 -5.96 1.48
C GLY A 123 -16.65 -6.73 1.79
N LYS A 124 -15.52 -6.03 1.94
CA LYS A 124 -14.20 -6.60 2.24
C LYS A 124 -13.93 -6.62 3.73
N THR A 125 -13.31 -7.70 4.18
CA THR A 125 -12.83 -7.86 5.55
C THR A 125 -11.43 -7.28 5.71
N TRP A 126 -11.08 -6.84 6.92
CA TRP A 126 -9.77 -6.25 7.17
C TRP A 126 -9.31 -6.48 8.61
N LYS A 127 -7.99 -6.50 8.83
CA LYS A 127 -7.37 -6.41 10.16
C LYS A 127 -6.06 -5.63 10.12
N SER A 128 -5.72 -5.01 11.26
CA SER A 128 -4.38 -4.48 11.54
C SER A 128 -3.73 -5.35 12.62
N TYR A 129 -2.67 -6.05 12.25
CA TYR A 129 -1.88 -6.94 13.09
C TYR A 129 -0.65 -6.18 13.56
N ALA A 130 -0.64 -5.72 14.82
CA ALA A 130 0.45 -4.91 15.35
C ALA A 130 1.20 -5.66 16.45
N GLU A 131 2.53 -5.74 16.35
CA GLU A 131 3.36 -6.28 17.41
C GLU A 131 3.25 -5.43 18.68
N ASP A 132 3.29 -6.11 19.82
CA ASP A 132 3.14 -5.50 21.15
C ASP A 132 1.86 -4.68 21.37
N LEU A 133 0.85 -4.79 20.49
CA LEU A 133 -0.47 -4.22 20.74
C LEU A 133 -1.02 -4.81 22.06
N PRO A 134 -1.36 -3.99 23.07
CA PRO A 134 -1.66 -4.49 24.41
C PRO A 134 -2.86 -5.45 24.49
N ALA A 135 -3.87 -5.22 23.66
CA ALA A 135 -5.09 -6.03 23.60
C ALA A 135 -5.82 -5.80 22.27
N VAL A 136 -6.71 -6.74 21.92
CA VAL A 136 -7.64 -6.56 20.81
C VAL A 136 -8.46 -5.28 21.02
N GLY A 137 -8.53 -4.44 20.00
CA GLY A 137 -9.26 -3.17 20.01
C GLY A 137 -8.61 -2.04 20.80
N TYR A 138 -7.33 -2.16 21.15
CA TYR A 138 -6.60 -1.08 21.80
C TYR A 138 -6.43 0.14 20.88
N THR A 139 -6.91 1.30 21.34
CA THR A 139 -6.79 2.60 20.65
C THR A 139 -6.05 3.66 21.47
N GLY A 140 -5.37 3.22 22.55
CA GLY A 140 -4.57 4.11 23.40
C GLY A 140 -3.25 4.52 22.74
N GLY A 141 -2.43 5.27 23.47
CA GLY A 141 -1.10 5.70 22.99
C GLY A 141 -0.06 4.58 22.99
N ASP A 142 1.18 4.96 22.78
CA ASP A 142 2.33 4.06 22.71
C ASP A 142 2.51 3.28 24.03
N VAL A 143 2.92 2.01 23.93
CA VAL A 143 3.18 1.12 25.07
C VAL A 143 4.35 0.20 24.74
N GLY A 144 5.43 0.28 25.51
CA GLY A 144 6.63 -0.52 25.21
C GLY A 144 7.16 -0.19 23.82
N ASN A 145 7.31 -1.20 22.96
CA ASN A 145 7.74 -1.02 21.57
C ASN A 145 6.58 -0.81 20.58
N TYR A 146 5.32 -0.84 21.03
CA TYR A 146 4.19 -0.48 20.20
C TYR A 146 4.07 1.04 20.07
N ALA A 147 4.19 1.54 18.84
CA ALA A 147 3.97 2.94 18.50
C ALA A 147 2.64 3.12 17.74
N ARG A 148 1.68 3.86 18.32
CA ARG A 148 0.37 4.10 17.66
C ARG A 148 0.53 4.82 16.33
N LYS A 149 1.55 5.66 16.18
CA LYS A 149 1.83 6.38 14.93
C LYS A 149 2.06 5.45 13.73
N HIS A 150 2.52 4.21 13.95
CA HIS A 150 2.68 3.19 12.90
C HIS A 150 1.38 2.39 12.64
N ASN A 151 0.33 2.62 13.44
CA ASN A 151 -0.98 1.97 13.34
C ASN A 151 -2.11 3.02 13.37
N VAL A 152 -2.11 3.94 12.40
CA VAL A 152 -3.10 5.04 12.33
C VAL A 152 -4.55 4.59 12.18
N PHE A 153 -4.81 3.31 11.91
CA PHE A 153 -6.16 2.72 12.01
C PHE A 153 -6.80 2.97 13.39
N ALA A 154 -6.00 3.00 14.46
CA ALA A 154 -6.43 3.35 15.81
C ALA A 154 -6.87 4.82 15.98
N LEU A 155 -6.72 5.65 14.94
CA LEU A 155 -7.14 7.05 14.91
C LEU A 155 -8.27 7.32 13.90
N LEU A 156 -8.69 6.33 13.10
CA LEU A 156 -9.76 6.51 12.12
C LEU A 156 -11.13 6.41 12.79
N SER A 157 -12.00 7.39 12.55
CA SER A 157 -13.36 7.40 13.10
C SER A 157 -14.19 6.15 12.75
N ASP A 158 -14.03 5.58 11.54
CA ASP A 158 -14.70 4.34 11.12
C ASP A 158 -14.27 3.12 11.94
N VAL A 159 -13.12 3.19 12.62
CA VAL A 159 -12.59 2.15 13.51
C VAL A 159 -12.93 2.47 14.96
N VAL A 160 -12.58 3.69 15.40
CA VAL A 160 -12.71 4.07 16.80
C VAL A 160 -14.16 4.17 17.23
N ASN A 161 -15.10 4.55 16.36
CA ASN A 161 -16.50 4.73 16.73
C ASN A 161 -17.38 3.48 16.52
N ASP A 162 -16.82 2.38 15.99
CA ASP A 162 -17.53 1.12 15.76
C ASP A 162 -16.81 -0.03 16.48
N SER A 163 -17.48 -0.68 17.42
CA SER A 163 -16.88 -1.77 18.21
C SER A 163 -16.48 -2.98 17.37
N MET A 164 -17.22 -3.29 16.29
CA MET A 164 -16.87 -4.38 15.38
C MET A 164 -15.60 -4.04 14.61
N GLN A 165 -15.49 -2.82 14.10
CA GLN A 165 -14.28 -2.39 13.38
C GLN A 165 -13.08 -2.24 14.32
N ARG A 166 -13.29 -1.75 15.55
CA ARG A 166 -12.23 -1.69 16.55
C ARG A 166 -11.66 -3.08 16.86
N SER A 167 -12.49 -4.12 16.87
CA SER A 167 -12.03 -5.50 17.11
C SER A 167 -11.08 -6.06 16.04
N ASN A 168 -10.93 -5.38 14.90
CA ASN A 168 -9.97 -5.71 13.85
C ASN A 168 -8.56 -5.19 14.13
N LEU A 169 -8.36 -4.38 15.18
CA LEU A 169 -7.04 -4.06 15.72
C LEU A 169 -6.62 -5.20 16.64
N VAL A 170 -5.63 -6.00 16.23
CA VAL A 170 -5.26 -7.22 16.95
C VAL A 170 -3.75 -7.29 17.21
N PRO A 171 -3.32 -7.92 18.32
CA PRO A 171 -1.91 -8.25 18.50
C PRO A 171 -1.39 -9.11 17.35
N PHE A 172 -0.15 -8.88 16.91
CA PHE A 172 0.45 -9.62 15.79
C PHE A 172 0.48 -11.15 16.02
N THR A 173 0.49 -11.62 17.27
CA THR A 173 0.38 -13.04 17.61
C THR A 173 -0.88 -13.72 17.05
N VAL A 174 -1.93 -12.95 16.74
CA VAL A 174 -3.15 -13.46 16.08
C VAL A 174 -2.89 -13.84 14.61
N PHE A 175 -1.92 -13.21 13.95
CA PHE A 175 -1.62 -13.43 12.52
C PHE A 175 -1.31 -14.90 12.21
N ALA A 176 -0.44 -15.53 12.98
CA ALA A 176 -0.08 -16.94 12.80
C ALA A 176 -1.29 -17.88 13.00
N THR A 177 -2.22 -17.53 13.91
CA THR A 177 -3.45 -18.28 14.15
C THR A 177 -4.41 -18.16 12.96
N ASP A 178 -4.62 -16.94 12.45
CA ASP A 178 -5.47 -16.72 11.28
C ASP A 178 -4.89 -17.39 10.02
N LEU A 179 -3.56 -17.33 9.85
CA LEU A 179 -2.85 -18.01 8.77
C LEU A 179 -3.06 -19.52 8.82
N ALA A 180 -2.86 -20.14 10.00
CA ALA A 180 -3.03 -21.59 10.17
C ALA A 180 -4.47 -22.06 9.97
N ASN A 181 -5.45 -21.22 10.35
CA ASN A 181 -6.88 -21.54 10.24
C ASN A 181 -7.48 -21.18 8.87
N GLY A 182 -6.73 -20.51 7.99
CA GLY A 182 -7.27 -20.02 6.71
C GLY A 182 -8.31 -18.91 6.86
N THR A 183 -8.19 -18.09 7.91
CA THR A 183 -9.14 -17.02 8.27
C THR A 183 -8.55 -15.62 8.14
N LEU A 184 -7.48 -15.47 7.33
CA LEU A 184 -6.92 -14.16 7.00
C LEU A 184 -7.97 -13.28 6.30
N PRO A 185 -8.01 -11.96 6.58
CA PRO A 185 -8.96 -11.05 5.95
C PRO A 185 -8.56 -10.72 4.51
N ASP A 186 -9.46 -10.09 3.75
CA ASP A 186 -9.15 -9.56 2.41
C ASP A 186 -7.99 -8.55 2.48
N PHE A 187 -7.94 -7.69 3.51
CA PHE A 187 -6.86 -6.73 3.71
C PHE A 187 -6.18 -6.88 5.08
N SER A 188 -4.85 -7.04 5.09
CA SER A 188 -4.04 -7.14 6.29
C SER A 188 -2.99 -6.03 6.33
N ASN A 189 -3.11 -5.13 7.30
CA ASN A 189 -2.03 -4.21 7.67
C ASN A 189 -1.16 -4.88 8.73
N ILE A 190 0.13 -5.02 8.50
CA ILE A 190 1.09 -5.66 9.41
C ILE A 190 2.05 -4.58 9.91
N VAL A 191 2.12 -4.43 11.23
CA VAL A 191 2.89 -3.38 11.90
C VAL A 191 3.90 -4.07 12.84
N PRO A 192 5.17 -4.24 12.42
CA PRO A 192 6.23 -4.64 13.33
C PRO A 192 6.39 -3.58 14.44
N ASN A 193 6.99 -3.97 15.57
CA ASN A 193 7.28 -3.01 16.63
C ASN A 193 8.53 -2.17 16.31
N LEU A 194 8.82 -1.16 17.12
CA LEU A 194 9.95 -0.22 16.93
C LEU A 194 11.33 -0.87 16.73
N CYS A 195 11.52 -2.13 17.14
CA CYS A 195 12.77 -2.84 16.86
C CYS A 195 12.69 -3.62 15.54
N ASN A 196 11.57 -4.28 15.29
CA ASN A 196 11.40 -5.16 14.15
C ASN A 196 11.01 -4.44 12.86
N ASP A 197 10.68 -3.14 12.92
CA ASP A 197 10.45 -2.26 11.76
C ASP A 197 11.74 -1.54 11.29
N ALA A 198 12.89 -1.85 11.89
CA ALA A 198 14.20 -1.20 11.66
C ALA A 198 14.33 0.25 12.15
N HIS A 199 13.39 0.77 12.96
CA HIS A 199 13.48 2.11 13.53
C HIS A 199 14.56 2.20 14.62
N ASP A 200 14.42 1.41 15.70
CA ASP A 200 15.30 1.43 16.88
C ASP A 200 16.38 0.33 16.84
N CYS A 201 16.22 -0.66 15.96
CA CYS A 201 17.17 -1.75 15.77
C CYS A 201 17.68 -1.80 14.31
N SER A 202 18.66 -2.66 14.06
CA SER A 202 19.30 -2.73 12.74
C SER A 202 18.40 -3.33 11.67
N LEU A 203 18.69 -2.98 10.41
CA LEU A 203 18.12 -3.62 9.22
C LEU A 203 18.18 -5.16 9.26
N SER A 204 19.22 -5.74 9.87
CA SER A 204 19.34 -7.20 10.02
C SER A 204 18.32 -7.81 11.00
N THR A 205 17.92 -7.05 12.02
CA THR A 205 16.86 -7.47 12.95
C THR A 205 15.52 -7.50 12.22
N ALA A 206 15.18 -6.43 11.51
CA ALA A 206 13.99 -6.36 10.66
C ALA A 206 13.96 -7.47 9.60
N ASP A 207 15.06 -7.69 8.87
CA ASP A 207 15.12 -8.74 7.85
C ASP A 207 14.96 -10.15 8.43
N THR A 208 15.52 -10.40 9.61
CA THR A 208 15.30 -11.65 10.35
C THR A 208 13.84 -11.79 10.76
N TRP A 209 13.21 -10.71 11.20
CA TRP A 209 11.80 -10.69 11.56
C TRP A 209 10.90 -10.99 10.35
N LEU A 210 11.16 -10.36 9.20
CA LEU A 210 10.49 -10.65 7.93
C LEU A 210 10.64 -12.12 7.55
N GLY A 211 11.87 -12.64 7.61
CA GLY A 211 12.16 -14.05 7.30
C GLY A 211 11.40 -15.03 8.21
N ASN A 212 11.29 -14.74 9.50
CA ASN A 212 10.63 -15.63 10.46
C ASN A 212 9.10 -15.54 10.40
N ASN A 213 8.55 -14.33 10.23
CA ASN A 213 7.13 -14.07 10.43
C ASN A 213 6.34 -13.95 9.11
N ILE A 214 7.00 -13.52 8.02
CA ILE A 214 6.35 -13.31 6.72
C ILE A 214 6.62 -14.46 5.75
N ALA A 215 7.77 -15.14 5.80
CA ALA A 215 8.02 -16.30 4.93
C ALA A 215 6.96 -17.42 5.03
N PRO A 216 6.39 -17.74 6.21
CA PRO A 216 5.29 -18.70 6.31
C PRO A 216 4.05 -18.29 5.51
N LEU A 217 3.73 -16.99 5.43
CA LEU A 217 2.64 -16.50 4.58
C LEU A 217 2.87 -16.87 3.12
N LEU A 218 4.08 -16.60 2.60
CA LEU A 218 4.41 -16.82 1.20
C LEU A 218 4.32 -18.29 0.77
N THR A 219 4.50 -19.23 1.70
CA THR A 219 4.39 -20.67 1.41
C THR A 219 2.97 -21.23 1.63
N SER A 220 2.06 -20.41 2.16
CA SER A 220 0.70 -20.87 2.47
C SER A 220 -0.17 -21.07 1.23
N PRO A 221 -1.10 -22.05 1.24
CA PRO A 221 -2.06 -22.23 0.14
C PRO A 221 -2.91 -20.99 -0.13
N THR A 222 -3.30 -20.27 0.94
CA THR A 222 -4.08 -19.02 0.85
C THR A 222 -3.34 -17.98 0.02
N PHE A 223 -2.06 -17.76 0.29
CA PHE A 223 -1.26 -16.79 -0.45
C PHE A 223 -0.94 -17.25 -1.89
N GLN A 224 -0.60 -18.52 -2.08
CA GLN A 224 -0.22 -19.04 -3.40
C GLN A 224 -1.37 -18.99 -4.42
N ARG A 225 -2.62 -19.09 -3.95
CA ARG A 225 -3.81 -19.01 -4.78
C ARG A 225 -4.02 -17.60 -5.38
N ASP A 226 -4.03 -16.57 -4.55
CA ASP A 226 -4.44 -15.22 -4.93
C ASP A 226 -3.98 -14.12 -3.96
N GLY A 227 -2.84 -14.33 -3.30
CA GLY A 227 -2.22 -13.37 -2.39
C GLY A 227 -1.37 -12.30 -3.08
N LEU A 228 -1.38 -11.10 -2.50
CA LEU A 228 -0.50 -9.98 -2.83
C LEU A 228 0.14 -9.47 -1.53
N LEU A 229 1.46 -9.49 -1.46
CA LEU A 229 2.21 -8.88 -0.36
C LEU A 229 2.99 -7.67 -0.88
N ILE A 230 2.93 -6.57 -0.14
CA ILE A 230 3.72 -5.36 -0.34
C ILE A 230 4.56 -5.15 0.92
N ILE A 231 5.87 -5.02 0.75
CA ILE A 231 6.79 -4.60 1.80
C ILE A 231 7.38 -3.26 1.38
N LEU A 232 7.25 -2.24 2.21
CA LEU A 232 7.78 -0.91 1.94
C LEU A 232 8.34 -0.27 3.21
N PHE A 233 9.18 0.73 3.04
CA PHE A 233 9.58 1.62 4.13
C PHE A 233 8.66 2.84 4.16
N ASP A 234 8.53 3.51 5.32
CA ASP A 234 7.65 4.66 5.48
C ASP A 234 8.29 5.96 4.96
N GLU A 235 9.57 6.19 5.26
CA GLU A 235 10.35 7.36 4.88
C GLU A 235 11.85 7.07 4.84
N ALA A 236 12.59 7.93 4.15
CA ALA A 236 14.03 7.81 4.03
C ALA A 236 14.73 8.43 5.24
N GLY A 237 15.92 7.92 5.60
CA GLY A 237 16.63 8.40 6.79
C GLY A 237 17.37 9.73 6.57
N SER A 238 17.81 10.01 5.35
CA SER A 238 18.58 11.22 5.02
C SER A 238 18.19 11.88 3.70
N ASP A 239 17.52 11.16 2.81
CA ASP A 239 16.97 11.71 1.57
C ASP A 239 15.65 12.47 1.83
N ASN A 240 15.50 13.66 1.25
CA ASN A 240 14.25 14.45 1.33
C ASN A 240 13.61 14.64 -0.06
N THR A 241 14.12 13.97 -1.09
CA THR A 241 13.62 14.07 -2.46
C THR A 241 12.14 13.67 -2.51
N ASN A 242 11.32 14.48 -3.19
CA ASN A 242 9.85 14.31 -3.24
C ASN A 242 9.13 14.34 -1.89
N GLY A 243 9.76 14.89 -0.84
CA GLY A 243 9.15 15.13 0.46
C GLY A 243 9.72 14.24 1.55
N GLY A 244 9.62 12.92 1.39
CA GLY A 244 10.12 11.93 2.37
C GLY A 244 11.31 11.09 1.90
N GLY A 245 11.84 11.36 0.70
CA GLY A 245 13.00 10.66 0.14
C GLY A 245 12.68 9.32 -0.52
N ARG A 246 13.68 8.76 -1.22
CA ARG A 246 13.58 7.48 -1.92
C ARG A 246 13.71 6.31 -0.95
N ILE A 247 12.77 5.38 -1.02
CA ILE A 247 12.63 4.26 -0.08
C ILE A 247 12.46 2.93 -0.80
N ALA A 248 12.74 1.82 -0.12
CA ALA A 248 12.53 0.48 -0.66
C ALA A 248 11.03 0.14 -0.74
N TRP A 249 10.63 -0.49 -1.84
CA TRP A 249 9.28 -0.99 -2.07
C TRP A 249 9.32 -2.25 -2.93
N VAL A 250 8.81 -3.36 -2.39
CA VAL A 250 8.84 -4.69 -2.99
C VAL A 250 7.43 -5.27 -3.04
N VAL A 251 7.08 -5.92 -4.14
CA VAL A 251 5.78 -6.59 -4.31
C VAL A 251 5.94 -8.04 -4.68
N ILE A 252 5.17 -8.90 -4.01
CA ILE A 252 5.25 -10.35 -4.08
C ILE A 252 3.86 -10.92 -4.36
N SER A 253 3.78 -11.76 -5.39
CA SER A 253 2.60 -12.56 -5.72
C SER A 253 2.97 -13.62 -6.75
N SER A 254 2.20 -14.70 -6.83
CA SER A 254 2.27 -15.65 -7.95
C SER A 254 1.98 -15.00 -9.31
N ARG A 255 1.37 -13.81 -9.31
CA ARG A 255 1.05 -13.01 -10.51
C ARG A 255 2.07 -11.91 -10.81
N THR A 256 3.04 -11.67 -9.93
CA THR A 256 4.07 -10.66 -10.16
C THR A 256 5.05 -11.14 -11.23
N LYS A 257 5.41 -10.26 -12.17
CA LYS A 257 6.46 -10.54 -13.15
C LYS A 257 7.79 -10.80 -12.44
N THR A 258 8.41 -11.94 -12.75
CA THR A 258 9.67 -12.36 -12.13
C THR A 258 10.78 -11.34 -12.35
N GLY A 259 11.42 -10.89 -11.26
CA GLY A 259 12.53 -9.94 -11.26
C GLY A 259 12.22 -8.59 -11.92
N TYR A 260 10.95 -8.19 -11.97
CA TYR A 260 10.54 -6.98 -12.66
C TYR A 260 10.89 -5.72 -11.86
N GLN A 261 11.55 -4.78 -12.51
CA GLN A 261 11.89 -3.49 -11.92
C GLN A 261 11.18 -2.38 -12.67
N SER A 262 10.38 -1.59 -11.95
CA SER A 262 9.77 -0.39 -12.50
C SER A 262 10.63 0.85 -12.22
N THR A 263 10.71 1.73 -13.19
CA THR A 263 11.32 3.07 -13.09
C THR A 263 10.28 4.19 -13.02
N THR A 264 8.99 3.85 -13.02
CA THR A 264 7.89 4.80 -12.82
C THR A 264 7.99 5.40 -11.43
N LEU A 265 7.79 6.72 -11.32
CA LEU A 265 7.75 7.40 -10.02
C LEU A 265 6.44 7.05 -9.30
N TYR A 266 6.57 6.54 -8.09
CA TYR A 266 5.46 6.19 -7.20
C TYR A 266 5.63 6.83 -5.81
N GLN A 267 4.52 7.05 -5.13
CA GLN A 267 4.45 7.48 -3.73
C GLN A 267 3.36 6.69 -2.98
N HIS A 268 3.14 6.94 -1.69
CA HIS A 268 2.25 6.13 -0.85
C HIS A 268 0.81 6.04 -1.34
N GLU A 269 0.29 7.09 -1.98
CA GLU A 269 -1.02 7.05 -2.62
C GLU A 269 -1.10 6.03 -3.76
N SER A 270 0.00 5.71 -4.44
CA SER A 270 0.05 4.66 -5.46
C SER A 270 -0.06 3.27 -4.83
N THR A 271 0.50 3.07 -3.64
CA THR A 271 0.32 1.83 -2.87
C THR A 271 -1.12 1.70 -2.35
N LEU A 272 -1.70 2.78 -1.80
CA LEU A 272 -3.11 2.78 -1.39
C LEU A 272 -4.05 2.49 -2.57
N ARG A 273 -3.76 3.08 -3.73
CA ARG A 273 -4.46 2.76 -4.99
C ARG A 273 -4.33 1.28 -5.34
N LEU A 274 -3.11 0.73 -5.34
CA LEU A 274 -2.86 -0.68 -5.63
C LEU A 274 -3.64 -1.61 -4.70
N ILE A 275 -3.62 -1.35 -3.38
CA ILE A 275 -4.32 -2.17 -2.38
C ILE A 275 -5.81 -2.26 -2.71
N LEU A 276 -6.45 -1.13 -2.96
CA LEU A 276 -7.90 -1.05 -3.19
C LEU A 276 -8.28 -1.64 -4.55
N GLU A 277 -7.54 -1.30 -5.63
CA GLU A 277 -7.78 -1.85 -6.97
C GLU A 277 -7.54 -3.36 -7.02
N ALA A 278 -6.51 -3.86 -6.32
CA ALA A 278 -6.21 -5.29 -6.20
C ALA A 278 -7.37 -6.06 -5.57
N LEU A 279 -8.12 -5.45 -4.64
CA LEU A 279 -9.31 -6.01 -4.01
C LEU A 279 -10.59 -5.76 -4.82
N GLY A 280 -10.49 -5.19 -6.03
CA GLY A 280 -11.62 -4.92 -6.92
C GLY A 280 -12.41 -3.67 -6.56
N LEU A 281 -11.88 -2.79 -5.71
CA LEU A 281 -12.52 -1.54 -5.33
C LEU A 281 -12.23 -0.44 -6.35
N THR A 282 -13.23 0.39 -6.64
CA THR A 282 -13.14 1.45 -7.66
C THR A 282 -13.24 2.86 -7.08
N GLN A 283 -13.72 3.00 -5.85
CA GLN A 283 -13.73 4.27 -5.12
C GLN A 283 -12.50 4.33 -4.21
N LEU A 284 -11.62 5.28 -4.51
CA LEU A 284 -10.32 5.42 -3.85
C LEU A 284 -10.29 6.73 -3.05
N PRO A 285 -9.75 6.74 -1.82
CA PRO A 285 -9.73 7.93 -0.97
C PRO A 285 -8.56 8.86 -1.34
N GLY A 286 -8.76 10.16 -1.14
CA GLY A 286 -7.70 11.17 -1.26
C GLY A 286 -6.93 11.10 -2.59
N ALA A 287 -5.61 11.27 -2.51
CA ALA A 287 -4.72 11.25 -3.67
C ALA A 287 -4.67 9.89 -4.40
N ALA A 288 -5.08 8.79 -3.76
CA ALA A 288 -5.10 7.47 -4.39
C ALA A 288 -6.01 7.42 -5.63
N ALA A 289 -7.04 8.27 -5.70
CA ALA A 289 -7.94 8.37 -6.84
C ALA A 289 -7.25 8.76 -8.16
N THR A 290 -6.13 9.49 -8.07
CA THR A 290 -5.39 10.00 -9.24
C THR A 290 -3.93 9.57 -9.30
N ALA A 291 -3.46 8.86 -8.27
CA ALA A 291 -2.09 8.35 -8.19
C ALA A 291 -1.74 7.45 -9.39
N PRO A 292 -0.48 7.40 -9.84
CA PRO A 292 -0.05 6.40 -10.82
C PRO A 292 -0.40 4.97 -10.37
N GLY A 293 -1.04 4.20 -11.25
CA GLY A 293 -1.43 2.81 -10.96
C GLY A 293 -0.26 1.84 -11.12
N MET A 294 -0.18 0.83 -10.24
CA MET A 294 0.93 -0.12 -10.19
C MET A 294 0.61 -1.47 -10.87
N GLY A 295 -0.34 -1.49 -11.81
CA GLY A 295 -0.74 -2.72 -12.51
C GLY A 295 0.38 -3.33 -13.37
N GLU A 296 1.40 -2.55 -13.75
CA GLU A 296 2.51 -3.02 -14.57
C GLU A 296 3.39 -4.10 -13.92
N PHE A 297 3.31 -4.26 -12.59
CA PHE A 297 4.03 -5.31 -11.86
C PHE A 297 3.49 -6.71 -12.14
N PHE A 298 2.26 -6.83 -12.63
CA PHE A 298 1.58 -8.12 -12.77
C PHE A 298 1.48 -8.56 -14.23
N THR A 299 1.49 -9.87 -14.43
CA THR A 299 1.09 -10.46 -15.72
C THR A 299 -0.42 -10.25 -15.91
N PRO A 300 -0.88 -9.98 -17.15
CA PRO A 300 -2.30 -9.91 -17.47
C PRO A 300 -3.08 -11.16 -17.05
#